data_AF-A0AA39K0A2-F1
#
_entry.id   AF-A0AA39K0A2-F1
#
_cell.length_a   1.000
_cell.length_b   1.000
_cell.length_c   1.000
_cell.angle_alpha   90.00
_cell.angle_beta   90.00
_cell.angle_gamma   90.00
#
_symmetry.space_group_name_H-M   'P 1'
#
loop_
_entity.id
_entity.type
_entity.pdbx_description
1 polymer ?
#
loop_
_entity_poly.entity_id
_entity_poly.type
_entity_poly.pdbx_seq_one_letter_code
_entity_poly.pdbx_strand_id
1 'polypeptide(L)'
;MARPTHFLSIPLGQTHPTLRARVADLHAALNLPAQDSTLLAGPQRVHLTLGVMNLTPETLPTALDLLHRLPTLLPLTDMAPTVTLDTLDVLRRESRRRAHVLWVGPSQPIPLFSRINEIFREEGFITDMRPLKLHMTLMNSTYRRPRTKRPQPFEYDGILRQAGVLECFGVQESEYAELPMAVTMGSYDAPRVHLCEMGSWDTDGAYVSCGSAPLSANPMSMP
;
A
#
# COMPACT_ATOMS: atom_id res chain seq x y z
N MET A 1 -21.20 -4.42 -6.42
CA MET A 1 -20.06 -3.85 -7.17
C MET A 1 -19.23 -4.99 -7.73
N ALA A 2 -18.77 -4.88 -8.97
CA ALA A 2 -17.82 -5.83 -9.55
C ALA A 2 -16.50 -5.83 -8.75
N ARG A 3 -15.79 -6.96 -8.78
CA ARG A 3 -14.47 -7.05 -8.16
C ARG A 3 -13.49 -6.16 -8.94
N PRO A 4 -12.70 -5.29 -8.29
CA PRO A 4 -11.72 -4.48 -9.01
C PRO A 4 -10.68 -5.36 -9.73
N THR A 5 -10.21 -4.89 -10.88
CA THR A 5 -9.23 -5.56 -11.73
C THR A 5 -7.89 -4.83 -11.76
N HIS A 6 -7.89 -3.52 -11.54
CA HIS A 6 -6.69 -2.68 -11.59
C HIS A 6 -6.67 -1.69 -10.43
N PHE A 7 -5.51 -1.10 -10.18
CA PHE A 7 -5.33 -0.06 -9.17
C PHE A 7 -4.18 0.87 -9.50
N LEU A 8 -4.29 2.11 -9.03
CA LEU A 8 -3.16 3.04 -8.99
C LEU A 8 -2.33 2.77 -7.75
N SER A 9 -1.01 2.73 -7.90
CA SER A 9 -0.08 2.48 -6.81
C SER A 9 1.12 3.42 -6.79
N ILE A 10 1.55 3.75 -5.57
CA ILE A 10 2.91 4.22 -5.30
C ILE A 10 3.74 3.00 -4.90
N PRO A 11 4.63 2.50 -5.76
CA PRO A 11 5.27 1.19 -5.59
C PRO A 11 6.50 1.27 -4.67
N LEU A 12 6.26 1.54 -3.39
CA LEU A 12 7.33 1.76 -2.41
C LEU A 12 8.30 0.57 -2.30
N GLY A 13 7.78 -0.66 -2.31
CA GLY A 13 8.59 -1.88 -2.25
C GLY A 13 9.49 -2.07 -3.45
N GLN A 14 9.02 -1.78 -4.67
CA GLN A 14 9.85 -1.84 -5.88
C GLN A 14 10.95 -0.77 -5.86
N THR A 15 10.64 0.41 -5.32
CA THR A 15 11.52 1.59 -5.36
C THR A 15 12.60 1.58 -4.28
N HIS A 16 12.30 1.11 -3.07
CA HIS A 16 13.14 1.34 -1.88
C HIS A 16 13.66 0.04 -1.25
N PRO A 17 14.93 -0.34 -1.50
CA PRO A 17 15.55 -1.52 -0.88
C PRO A 17 15.54 -1.48 0.65
N THR A 18 15.72 -0.31 1.24
CA THR A 18 15.70 -0.11 2.70
C THR A 18 14.34 -0.41 3.31
N LEU A 19 13.25 -0.03 2.64
CA LEU A 19 11.90 -0.39 3.06
C LEU A 19 11.67 -1.89 2.95
N ARG A 20 12.14 -2.53 1.87
CA ARG A 20 12.04 -3.99 1.71
C ARG A 20 12.73 -4.74 2.84
N ALA A 21 13.94 -4.30 3.21
CA ALA A 21 14.67 -4.88 4.33
C ALA A 21 13.86 -4.77 5.62
N ARG A 22 13.32 -3.59 5.95
CA ARG A 22 12.46 -3.40 7.13
C ARG A 22 11.22 -4.30 7.15
N VAL A 23 10.57 -4.47 6.00
CA VAL A 23 9.41 -5.38 5.90
C VAL A 23 9.85 -6.85 6.07
N ALA A 24 11.02 -7.23 5.56
CA ALA A 24 11.59 -8.55 5.77
C ALA A 24 11.98 -8.80 7.23
N ASP A 25 12.52 -7.79 7.92
CA ASP A 25 12.84 -7.86 9.35
C ASP A 25 11.56 -8.07 10.18
N LEU A 26 10.50 -7.33 9.85
CA LEU A 26 9.16 -7.57 10.45
C LEU A 26 8.71 -9.01 10.21
N HIS A 27 8.86 -9.55 8.99
CA HIS A 27 8.50 -10.94 8.72
C HIS A 27 9.30 -11.93 9.56
N ALA A 28 10.59 -11.67 9.79
CA ALA A 28 11.46 -12.51 10.60
C ALA A 28 11.12 -12.45 12.09
N ALA A 29 10.67 -11.29 12.60
CA ALA A 29 10.23 -11.12 13.98
C ALA A 29 8.88 -11.83 14.26
N LEU A 30 8.07 -12.03 13.24
CA LEU A 30 6.74 -12.63 13.36
C LEU A 30 6.81 -14.16 13.50
N ASN A 31 6.38 -14.66 14.65
CA ASN A 31 6.11 -16.08 14.88
C ASN A 31 4.65 -16.39 14.54
N LEU A 32 4.35 -16.55 13.25
CA LEU A 32 3.03 -16.93 12.77
C LEU A 32 2.89 -18.46 12.65
N PRO A 33 1.72 -19.03 12.98
CA PRO A 33 1.40 -20.40 12.61
C PRO A 33 1.60 -20.62 11.11
N ALA A 34 2.02 -21.81 10.69
CA ALA A 34 2.30 -22.10 9.28
C ALA A 34 1.13 -21.74 8.33
N GLN A 35 -0.10 -21.95 8.78
CA GLN A 35 -1.34 -21.59 8.06
C GLN A 35 -1.54 -20.08 7.84
N ASP A 36 -0.84 -19.24 8.62
CA ASP A 36 -0.94 -17.79 8.62
C ASP A 36 0.25 -17.09 7.94
N SER A 37 1.28 -17.84 7.55
CA SER A 37 2.45 -17.32 6.81
C SER A 37 2.08 -16.53 5.55
N THR A 38 0.97 -16.90 4.90
CA THR A 38 0.48 -16.28 3.67
C THR A 38 -0.31 -14.99 3.89
N LEU A 39 -0.54 -14.58 5.15
CA LEU A 39 -1.18 -13.30 5.47
C LEU A 39 -0.30 -12.10 5.09
N LEU A 40 1.02 -12.30 5.03
CA LEU A 40 2.01 -11.25 4.88
C LEU A 40 2.06 -10.71 3.45
N ALA A 41 2.01 -9.39 3.31
CA ALA A 41 2.35 -8.73 2.05
C ALA A 41 3.84 -8.96 1.77
N GLY A 42 4.20 -9.39 0.56
CA GLY A 42 5.61 -9.62 0.23
C GLY A 42 6.38 -8.30 0.22
N PRO A 43 7.67 -8.24 0.62
CA PRO A 43 8.43 -6.98 0.66
C PRO A 43 8.43 -6.22 -0.66
N GLN A 44 8.46 -6.93 -1.79
CA GLN A 44 8.40 -6.35 -3.14
C GLN A 44 7.02 -5.80 -3.53
N ARG A 45 5.97 -6.20 -2.80
CA ARG A 45 4.57 -5.87 -3.10
C ARG A 45 4.02 -4.73 -2.25
N VAL A 46 4.76 -4.23 -1.27
CA VAL A 46 4.27 -3.14 -0.41
C VAL A 46 4.16 -1.85 -1.23
N HIS A 47 3.00 -1.21 -1.17
CA HIS A 47 2.67 -0.03 -1.96
C HIS A 47 1.58 0.78 -1.26
N LEU A 48 1.40 2.04 -1.64
CA LEU A 48 0.18 2.79 -1.31
C LEU A 48 -0.79 2.71 -2.47
N THR A 49 -2.03 2.31 -2.20
CA THR A 49 -3.10 2.32 -3.21
C THR A 49 -3.72 3.71 -3.29
N LEU A 50 -3.72 4.32 -4.48
CA LEU A 50 -4.39 5.61 -4.72
C LEU A 50 -5.84 5.46 -5.18
N GLY A 51 -6.21 4.29 -5.67
CA GLY A 51 -7.57 4.01 -6.13
C GLY A 51 -7.66 2.66 -6.83
N VAL A 52 -8.85 2.07 -6.82
CA VAL A 52 -9.13 0.79 -7.48
C VAL A 52 -10.14 1.00 -8.60
N MET A 53 -9.99 0.22 -9.67
CA MET A 53 -10.73 0.36 -10.92
C MET A 53 -11.17 -1.01 -11.43
N ASN A 54 -12.18 -1.02 -12.29
CA ASN A 54 -12.60 -2.20 -13.03
C ASN A 54 -12.40 -1.95 -14.53
N LEU A 55 -11.15 -2.06 -14.98
CA LEU A 55 -10.79 -1.88 -16.38
C LEU A 55 -10.96 -3.19 -17.16
N THR A 56 -11.38 -3.03 -18.41
CA THR A 56 -11.47 -4.04 -19.47
C THR A 56 -10.38 -3.79 -20.52
N PRO A 57 -10.11 -4.73 -21.45
CA PRO A 57 -9.18 -4.49 -22.55
C PRO A 57 -9.49 -3.22 -23.37
N GLU A 58 -10.76 -2.83 -23.48
CA GLU A 58 -11.21 -1.65 -24.23
C GLU A 58 -11.00 -0.34 -23.46
N THR A 59 -11.06 -0.38 -22.13
CA THR A 59 -10.96 0.81 -21.25
C THR A 59 -9.57 1.01 -20.64
N LEU A 60 -8.71 -0.01 -20.69
CA LEU A 60 -7.33 0.08 -20.23
C LEU A 60 -6.51 1.13 -21.00
N PRO A 61 -6.56 1.22 -22.35
CA PRO A 61 -5.80 2.23 -23.08
C PRO A 61 -6.13 3.67 -22.67
N THR A 62 -7.41 4.00 -22.47
CA THR A 62 -7.82 5.35 -22.06
C THR A 62 -7.39 5.68 -20.63
N ALA A 63 -7.38 4.71 -19.72
CA ALA A 63 -6.83 4.88 -18.38
C ALA A 63 -5.31 5.11 -18.39
N LEU A 64 -4.58 4.43 -19.30
CA LEU A 64 -3.15 4.66 -19.51
C LEU A 64 -2.86 6.03 -20.12
N ASP A 65 -3.68 6.49 -21.08
CA ASP A 65 -3.56 7.83 -21.63
C ASP A 65 -3.76 8.91 -20.55
N LEU A 66 -4.74 8.73 -19.65
CA LEU A 66 -4.92 9.62 -18.50
C LEU A 66 -3.70 9.59 -17.56
N LEU A 67 -3.19 8.40 -17.26
CA LEU A 67 -1.97 8.22 -16.45
C LEU A 67 -0.80 9.02 -17.03
N HIS A 68 -0.53 8.88 -18.33
CA HIS A 68 0.58 9.56 -19.00
C HIS A 68 0.39 11.08 -19.08
N ARG A 69 -0.85 11.57 -18.99
CA ARG A 69 -1.15 13.01 -18.95
C ARG A 69 -0.98 13.63 -17.56
N LEU A 70 -0.88 12.84 -16.48
CA LEU A 70 -0.74 13.35 -15.12
C LEU A 70 0.34 14.44 -14.95
N PRO A 71 1.54 14.34 -15.56
CA PRO A 71 2.55 15.40 -15.43
C PRO A 71 2.11 16.78 -15.93
N THR A 72 1.16 16.82 -16.88
CA THR A 72 0.59 18.07 -17.41
C THR A 72 -0.63 18.55 -16.61
N LEU A 73 -1.26 17.67 -15.84
CA LEU A 73 -2.49 17.94 -15.08
C LEU A 73 -2.21 18.27 -13.61
N LEU A 74 -1.01 17.96 -13.13
CA LEU A 74 -0.62 18.09 -11.73
C LEU A 74 0.39 19.24 -11.55
N PRO A 75 0.36 19.93 -10.40
CA PRO A 75 1.36 20.93 -10.05
C PRO A 75 2.65 20.26 -9.57
N LEU A 76 3.36 19.58 -10.47
CA LEU A 76 4.59 18.86 -10.14
C LEU A 76 5.76 19.83 -9.88
N THR A 77 6.59 19.47 -8.90
CA THR A 77 7.87 20.12 -8.62
C THR A 77 9.03 19.32 -9.24
N ASP A 78 10.24 19.86 -9.24
CA ASP A 78 11.44 19.12 -9.68
C ASP A 78 11.75 17.92 -8.77
N MET A 79 11.36 17.98 -7.50
CA MET A 79 11.51 16.90 -6.54
C MET A 79 10.29 15.97 -6.54
N ALA A 80 10.54 14.67 -6.36
CA ALA A 80 9.49 13.70 -6.11
C ALA A 80 8.80 13.97 -4.76
N PRO A 81 7.50 13.69 -4.64
CA PRO A 81 6.80 13.77 -3.35
C PRO A 81 7.37 12.74 -2.37
N THR A 82 7.57 13.12 -1.12
CA THR A 82 8.00 12.21 -0.05
C THR A 82 6.80 11.72 0.77
N VAL A 83 6.82 10.44 1.15
CA VAL A 83 5.83 9.78 2.00
C VAL A 83 6.49 9.36 3.30
N THR A 84 6.01 9.88 4.42
CA THR A 84 6.40 9.39 5.75
C THR A 84 5.44 8.29 6.20
N LEU A 85 5.97 7.14 6.61
CA LEU A 85 5.20 6.06 7.21
C LEU A 85 5.30 6.18 8.74
N ASP A 86 4.36 6.91 9.34
CA ASP A 86 4.38 7.29 10.76
C ASP A 86 3.17 6.79 11.56
N THR A 87 2.22 6.12 10.93
CA THR A 87 1.00 5.61 11.57
C THR A 87 0.86 4.11 11.31
N LEU A 88 0.70 3.33 12.37
CA LEU A 88 0.28 1.92 12.31
C LEU A 88 -1.17 1.81 12.79
N ASP A 89 -2.00 1.09 12.04
CA ASP A 89 -3.41 0.86 12.40
C ASP A 89 -3.96 -0.36 11.62
N VAL A 90 -5.25 -0.63 11.78
CA VAL A 90 -5.97 -1.73 11.14
C VAL A 90 -7.16 -1.25 10.32
N LEU A 91 -7.61 -2.06 9.35
CA LEU A 91 -8.90 -1.85 8.67
C LEU A 91 -9.81 -3.07 8.84
N ARG A 92 -11.12 -2.82 8.71
CA ARG A 92 -12.18 -3.81 8.86
C ARG A 92 -12.06 -4.55 10.20
N ARG A 93 -12.13 -3.76 11.28
CA ARG A 93 -12.04 -4.27 12.65
C ARG A 93 -13.34 -5.02 12.98
N GLU A 94 -13.22 -6.26 13.44
CA GLU A 94 -14.36 -7.07 13.91
C GLU A 94 -14.53 -6.99 15.43
N SER A 95 -13.45 -6.76 16.17
CA SER A 95 -13.46 -6.56 17.62
C SER A 95 -12.26 -5.71 18.06
N ARG A 96 -12.17 -5.39 19.35
CA ARG A 96 -11.03 -4.65 19.93
C ARG A 96 -9.65 -5.27 19.70
N ARG A 97 -9.57 -6.53 19.24
CA ARG A 97 -8.30 -7.26 19.03
C ARG A 97 -8.19 -7.94 17.68
N ARG A 98 -9.25 -7.89 16.85
CA ARG A 98 -9.32 -8.65 15.58
C ARG A 98 -9.63 -7.75 14.41
N ALA A 99 -8.88 -7.93 13.33
CA ALA A 99 -9.05 -7.18 12.08
C ALA A 99 -8.66 -8.02 10.87
N HIS A 100 -8.93 -7.49 9.67
CA HIS A 100 -8.58 -8.16 8.42
C HIS A 100 -7.37 -7.55 7.72
N VAL A 101 -6.95 -6.35 8.10
CA VAL A 101 -5.82 -5.64 7.48
C VAL A 101 -5.03 -4.94 8.57
N LEU A 102 -3.70 -5.12 8.56
CA LEU A 102 -2.72 -4.37 9.35
C LEU A 102 -1.90 -3.56 8.35
N TRP A 103 -1.72 -2.27 8.63
CA TRP A 103 -1.11 -1.36 7.67
C TRP A 103 -0.32 -0.26 8.36
N VAL A 104 0.70 0.25 7.66
CA VAL A 104 1.38 1.50 8.00
C VAL A 104 1.17 2.55 6.93
N GLY A 105 1.14 3.82 7.28
CA GLY A 105 0.87 4.89 6.32
C GLY A 105 1.14 6.28 6.91
N PRO A 106 0.97 7.33 6.11
CA PRO A 106 1.09 8.70 6.60
C PRO A 106 -0.11 9.08 7.46
N SER A 107 0.18 9.81 8.54
CA SER A 107 -0.80 10.39 9.47
C SER A 107 -1.60 11.51 8.82
N GLN A 108 -1.01 12.19 7.84
CA GLN A 108 -1.61 13.28 7.10
C GLN A 108 -1.86 12.90 5.64
N PRO A 109 -2.93 13.42 5.01
CA PRO A 109 -3.13 13.29 3.58
C PRO A 109 -1.96 13.92 2.79
N ILE A 110 -1.68 13.36 1.62
CA ILE A 110 -0.72 13.92 0.66
C ILE A 110 -1.53 14.54 -0.48
N PRO A 111 -1.65 15.89 -0.57
CA PRO A 111 -2.57 16.55 -1.51
C PRO A 111 -2.40 16.12 -2.97
N LEU A 112 -1.15 15.89 -3.40
CA LEU A 112 -0.85 15.42 -4.75
C LEU A 112 -1.50 14.06 -5.05
N PHE A 113 -1.46 13.13 -4.08
CA PHE A 113 -2.05 11.79 -4.24
C PHE A 113 -3.57 11.82 -4.21
N SER A 114 -4.14 12.69 -3.37
CA SER A 114 -5.58 12.98 -3.40
C SER A 114 -6.01 13.53 -4.75
N ARG A 115 -5.23 14.45 -5.35
CA ARG A 115 -5.54 15.00 -6.67
C ARG A 115 -5.46 13.95 -7.78
N ILE A 116 -4.51 13.02 -7.73
CA ILE A 116 -4.45 11.88 -8.67
C ILE A 116 -5.71 11.03 -8.57
N ASN A 117 -6.13 10.68 -7.35
CA ASN A 117 -7.37 9.94 -7.12
C ASN A 117 -8.59 10.68 -7.69
N GLU A 118 -8.68 11.99 -7.45
CA GLU A 118 -9.76 12.83 -7.96
C GLU A 118 -9.81 12.87 -9.48
N ILE A 119 -8.68 13.05 -10.17
CA ILE A 119 -8.61 13.05 -11.64
C ILE A 119 -9.16 11.75 -12.22
N PHE A 120 -8.75 10.60 -11.69
CA PHE A 120 -9.25 9.29 -12.14
C PHE A 120 -10.71 9.03 -11.76
N ARG A 121 -11.22 9.67 -10.71
CA ARG A 121 -12.63 9.63 -10.32
C ARG A 121 -13.49 10.52 -11.21
N GLU A 122 -13.01 11.72 -11.55
CA GLU A 122 -13.65 12.68 -12.47
C GLU A 122 -13.83 12.06 -13.87
N GLU A 123 -12.85 11.28 -14.32
CA GLU A 123 -12.89 10.52 -15.58
C GLU A 123 -13.68 9.19 -15.49
N GLY A 124 -14.27 8.88 -14.33
CA GLY A 124 -15.16 7.73 -14.14
C GLY A 124 -14.47 6.37 -13.95
N PHE A 125 -13.15 6.32 -13.86
CA PHE A 125 -12.42 5.06 -13.64
C PHE A 125 -12.52 4.56 -12.20
N ILE A 126 -12.38 5.46 -11.22
CA ILE A 126 -12.53 5.14 -9.79
C ILE A 126 -13.96 5.45 -9.36
N THR A 127 -14.69 4.44 -8.90
CA THR A 127 -16.08 4.60 -8.45
C THR A 127 -16.23 4.71 -6.92
N ASP A 128 -15.15 4.52 -6.16
CA ASP A 128 -15.19 4.68 -4.71
C ASP A 128 -15.20 6.17 -4.36
N MET A 129 -16.27 6.60 -3.69
CA MET A 129 -16.49 8.01 -3.34
C MET A 129 -15.96 8.38 -1.95
N ARG A 130 -15.45 7.40 -1.19
CA ARG A 130 -14.90 7.66 0.15
C ARG A 130 -13.59 8.46 0.04
N PRO A 131 -13.25 9.25 1.06
CA PRO A 131 -11.95 9.93 1.10
C PRO A 131 -10.79 8.95 0.95
N LEU A 132 -9.76 9.35 0.21
CA LEU A 132 -8.55 8.55 0.02
C LEU A 132 -7.86 8.34 1.39
N LYS A 133 -7.79 7.09 1.84
CA LYS A 133 -6.99 6.68 3.00
C LYS A 133 -5.73 5.97 2.52
N LEU A 134 -4.61 6.69 2.53
CA LEU A 134 -3.31 6.13 2.19
C LEU A 134 -2.89 5.11 3.25
N HIS A 135 -2.61 3.89 2.82
CA HIS A 135 -2.12 2.84 3.68
C HIS A 135 -1.30 1.84 2.87
N MET A 136 -0.20 1.39 3.46
CA MET A 136 0.63 0.31 2.98
C MET A 136 0.30 -0.95 3.77
N THR A 137 -0.35 -1.89 3.11
CA THR A 137 -0.76 -3.14 3.75
C THR A 137 0.46 -4.00 4.09
N LEU A 138 0.58 -4.41 5.36
CA LEU A 138 1.59 -5.35 5.83
C LEU A 138 1.00 -6.76 5.98
N MET A 139 -0.25 -6.86 6.44
CA MET A 139 -0.96 -8.13 6.58
C MET A 139 -2.40 -8.01 6.07
N ASN A 140 -2.90 -9.05 5.41
CA ASN A 140 -4.27 -9.10 4.93
C ASN A 140 -4.85 -10.52 5.00
N SER A 141 -5.97 -10.67 5.70
CA SER A 141 -6.69 -11.95 5.83
C SER A 141 -7.13 -12.57 4.50
N THR A 142 -7.32 -11.76 3.45
CA THR A 142 -7.70 -12.25 2.12
C THR A 142 -6.54 -12.93 1.38
N TYR A 143 -5.31 -12.75 1.87
CA TYR A 143 -4.11 -13.41 1.35
C TYR A 143 -3.94 -14.82 1.90
N ARG A 144 -4.61 -15.17 3.02
CA ARG A 144 -4.57 -16.50 3.62
C ARG A 144 -4.80 -17.60 2.58
N ARG A 145 -3.97 -18.64 2.65
CA ARG A 145 -4.07 -19.87 1.87
C ARG A 145 -4.06 -21.09 2.81
N PRO A 146 -4.85 -22.13 2.50
CA PRO A 146 -5.85 -22.21 1.42
C PRO A 146 -7.00 -21.21 1.60
N ARG A 147 -7.67 -20.82 0.52
CA ARG A 147 -8.78 -19.84 0.60
C ARG A 147 -9.99 -20.50 1.27
N THR A 148 -10.52 -19.85 2.29
CA THR A 148 -11.78 -20.24 2.94
C THR A 148 -12.97 -19.52 2.30
N LYS A 149 -14.19 -20.03 2.51
CA LYS A 149 -15.42 -19.36 2.03
C LYS A 149 -15.59 -17.94 2.59
N ARG A 150 -15.09 -17.70 3.80
CA ARG A 150 -15.08 -16.39 4.47
C ARG A 150 -13.68 -16.10 5.00
N PRO A 151 -13.08 -14.94 4.68
CA PRO A 151 -11.82 -14.52 5.29
C PRO A 151 -11.97 -14.49 6.81
N GLN A 152 -11.04 -15.11 7.52
CA GLN A 152 -11.01 -15.09 8.98
C GLN A 152 -10.10 -13.94 9.43
N PRO A 153 -10.52 -13.10 10.40
CA PRO A 153 -9.64 -12.07 10.93
C PRO A 153 -8.46 -12.69 11.67
N PHE A 154 -7.40 -11.91 11.85
CA PHE A 154 -6.27 -12.26 12.70
C PHE A 154 -6.29 -11.42 13.99
N GLU A 155 -5.67 -11.94 15.05
CA GLU A 155 -5.53 -11.24 16.34
C GLU A 155 -4.33 -10.31 16.30
N TYR A 156 -4.52 -9.07 15.89
CA TYR A 156 -3.41 -8.12 15.74
C TYR A 156 -2.80 -7.73 17.10
N ASP A 157 -3.57 -7.72 18.19
CA ASP A 157 -3.05 -7.42 19.53
C ASP A 157 -2.02 -8.49 19.96
N GLY A 158 -2.30 -9.77 19.71
CA GLY A 158 -1.35 -10.85 19.96
C GLY A 158 -0.12 -10.78 19.06
N ILE A 159 -0.28 -10.35 17.80
CA ILE A 159 0.83 -10.15 16.86
C ILE A 159 1.75 -9.02 17.32
N LEU A 160 1.21 -7.88 17.72
CA LEU A 160 2.00 -6.72 18.14
C LEU A 160 2.75 -6.95 19.46
N ARG A 161 2.31 -7.91 20.28
CA ARG A 161 2.98 -8.29 21.54
C ARG A 161 4.10 -9.31 21.35
N GLN A 162 4.32 -9.82 20.14
CA GLN A 162 5.44 -10.73 19.90
C GLN A 162 6.77 -9.96 20.02
N ALA A 163 7.77 -10.61 20.61
CA ALA A 163 9.08 -10.02 20.87
C ALA A 163 9.68 -9.45 19.57
N GLY A 164 10.19 -8.21 19.64
CA GLY A 164 10.83 -7.53 18.50
C GLY A 164 9.88 -6.95 17.44
N VAL A 165 8.57 -7.24 17.47
CA VAL A 165 7.63 -6.69 16.48
C VAL A 165 7.46 -5.17 16.62
N LEU A 166 7.31 -4.67 17.85
CA LEU A 166 7.20 -3.21 18.08
C LEU A 166 8.50 -2.47 17.74
N GLU A 167 9.66 -3.11 17.96
CA GLU A 167 10.97 -2.55 17.61
C GLU A 167 11.11 -2.34 16.10
N CYS A 168 10.53 -3.23 15.27
CA CYS A 168 10.47 -3.05 13.81
C CYS A 168 9.73 -1.75 13.41
N PHE A 169 8.84 -1.27 14.27
CA PHE A 169 8.11 -0.01 14.09
C PHE A 169 8.75 1.17 14.83
N GLY A 170 9.93 0.99 15.45
CA GLY A 170 10.58 2.02 16.27
C GLY A 170 9.82 2.35 17.55
N VAL A 171 8.99 1.42 18.03
CA VAL A 171 8.20 1.57 19.26
C VAL A 171 8.83 0.69 20.34
N GLN A 172 9.02 1.26 21.54
CA GLN A 172 9.47 0.48 22.68
C GLN A 172 8.41 -0.56 23.05
N GLU A 173 8.83 -1.74 23.51
CA GLU A 173 7.89 -2.76 23.96
C GLU A 173 6.99 -2.21 25.06
N SER A 174 5.69 -2.51 24.95
CA SER A 174 4.71 -2.10 25.94
C SER A 174 3.69 -3.22 26.16
N GLU A 175 3.10 -3.24 27.36
CA GLU A 175 2.08 -4.22 27.71
C GLU A 175 0.75 -4.01 26.93
N TYR A 176 0.59 -2.83 26.33
CA TYR A 176 -0.61 -2.40 25.60
C TYR A 176 -0.28 -1.65 24.31
N ALA A 177 -0.69 -2.23 23.18
CA ALA A 177 -0.69 -1.58 21.86
C ALA A 177 -2.09 -1.06 21.53
N GLU A 178 -2.33 0.25 21.66
CA GLU A 178 -3.58 0.88 21.18
C GLU A 178 -3.39 1.42 19.77
N LEU A 179 -4.33 1.12 18.87
CA LEU A 179 -4.30 1.56 17.47
C LEU A 179 -5.41 2.58 17.18
N PRO A 180 -5.15 3.67 16.42
CA PRO A 180 -3.90 3.94 15.69
C PRO A 180 -2.74 4.33 16.62
N MET A 181 -1.51 3.96 16.26
CA MET A 181 -0.30 4.35 16.98
C MET A 181 0.73 5.04 16.08
N ALA A 182 1.50 5.93 16.69
CA ALA A 182 2.67 6.54 16.04
C ALA A 182 3.80 5.52 15.94
N VAL A 183 4.46 5.49 14.78
CA VAL A 183 5.58 4.59 14.47
C VAL A 183 6.66 5.32 13.68
N THR A 184 7.84 4.73 13.55
CA THR A 184 8.95 5.28 12.75
C THR A 184 9.37 4.26 11.67
N MET A 185 8.57 4.16 10.60
CA MET A 185 8.87 3.30 9.46
C MET A 185 9.68 3.98 8.35
N GLY A 186 9.99 5.27 8.51
CA GLY A 186 10.85 6.06 7.61
C GLY A 186 10.07 6.93 6.63
N SER A 187 10.83 7.71 5.86
CA SER A 187 10.31 8.58 4.79
C SER A 187 10.90 8.14 3.45
N TYR A 188 10.06 8.10 2.43
CA TYR A 188 10.39 7.50 1.14
C TYR A 188 9.88 8.36 0.00
N ASP A 189 10.73 8.61 -0.99
CA ASP A 189 10.31 9.34 -2.19
C ASP A 189 9.37 8.49 -3.05
N ALA A 190 8.40 9.14 -3.69
CA ALA A 190 7.42 8.51 -4.55
C ALA A 190 7.58 9.09 -5.97
N PRO A 191 8.62 8.67 -6.72
CA PRO A 191 8.96 9.28 -8.00
C PRO A 191 7.98 8.96 -9.11
N ARG A 192 7.18 7.90 -8.97
CA ARG A 192 6.25 7.44 -10.01
C ARG A 192 4.97 6.91 -9.41
N VAL A 193 3.89 7.03 -10.18
CA VAL A 193 2.63 6.30 -9.97
C VAL A 193 2.50 5.22 -11.04
N HIS A 194 2.10 4.02 -10.63
CA HIS A 194 1.90 2.89 -11.51
C HIS A 194 0.40 2.59 -11.63
N LEU A 195 -0.05 2.23 -12.84
CA LEU A 195 -1.28 1.47 -13.04
C LEU A 195 -0.92 -0.01 -13.03
N CYS A 196 -1.48 -0.77 -12.09
CA CYS A 196 -1.16 -2.18 -11.89
C CYS A 196 -2.38 -3.08 -12.09
N GLU A 197 -2.13 -4.28 -12.60
CA GLU A 197 -3.13 -5.35 -12.67
C GLU A 197 -3.23 -6.07 -11.31
N MET A 198 -4.44 -6.34 -10.85
CA MET A 198 -4.66 -7.03 -9.58
C MET A 198 -4.39 -8.53 -9.69
N GLY A 199 -3.50 -9.01 -8.84
CA GLY A 199 -3.19 -10.44 -8.78
C GLY A 199 -2.30 -10.91 -9.92
N SER A 200 -1.52 -10.00 -10.49
CA SER A 200 -0.37 -10.31 -11.34
C SER A 200 0.92 -10.17 -10.54
N TRP A 201 1.97 -10.90 -10.95
CA TRP A 201 3.29 -10.85 -10.33
C TRP A 201 4.37 -10.93 -11.40
N ASP A 202 5.40 -10.10 -11.29
CA ASP A 202 6.62 -10.22 -12.08
C ASP A 202 7.57 -11.29 -11.49
N THR A 203 8.75 -11.45 -12.10
CA THR A 203 9.76 -12.43 -11.67
C THR A 203 10.33 -12.13 -10.29
N ASP A 204 10.26 -10.88 -9.83
CA ASP A 204 10.71 -10.45 -8.52
C ASP A 204 9.59 -10.50 -7.48
N GLY A 205 8.38 -10.91 -7.89
CA GLY A 205 7.21 -11.05 -7.05
C GLY A 205 6.47 -9.75 -6.76
N ALA A 206 6.81 -8.65 -7.44
CA ALA A 206 6.10 -7.39 -7.36
C ALA A 206 4.90 -7.35 -8.31
N TYR A 207 4.00 -6.38 -8.16
CA TYR A 207 2.84 -6.26 -9.06
C TYR A 207 3.28 -5.85 -10.47
N VAL A 208 2.70 -6.49 -11.49
CA VAL A 208 2.95 -6.08 -12.88
C VAL A 208 2.32 -4.72 -13.13
N SER A 209 3.14 -3.77 -13.58
CA SER A 209 2.68 -2.46 -14.02
C SER A 209 2.26 -2.53 -15.49
N CYS A 210 1.05 -2.06 -15.79
CA CYS A 210 0.57 -1.84 -17.16
C CYS A 210 1.15 -0.55 -17.76
N GLY A 211 1.60 0.37 -16.91
CA GLY A 211 2.17 1.67 -17.28
C GLY A 211 2.45 2.52 -16.05
N SER A 212 3.27 3.56 -16.21
CA SER A 212 3.64 4.46 -15.13
C SER A 212 3.86 5.89 -15.60
N ALA A 213 3.65 6.85 -14.71
CA ALA A 213 3.94 8.26 -14.93
C ALA A 213 4.84 8.84 -13.83
N PRO A 214 5.76 9.76 -14.17
CA PRO A 214 6.59 10.44 -13.18
C PRO A 214 5.75 11.40 -12.33
N LEU A 215 6.18 11.58 -11.08
CA LEU A 215 5.62 12.54 -10.12
C LEU A 215 6.60 13.67 -9.80
N SER A 216 7.55 13.92 -10.69
CA SER A 216 8.40 15.10 -10.71
C SER A 216 8.43 15.71 -12.12
N ALA A 217 8.67 17.03 -12.19
CA ALA A 217 8.80 17.76 -13.45
C ALA A 217 10.10 17.40 -14.20
N ASN A 218 11.15 17.04 -13.46
CA ASN A 218 12.41 16.57 -14.03
C ASN A 218 12.69 15.11 -13.59
N PRO A 219 12.27 14.11 -14.37
CA PRO A 219 12.39 12.71 -13.99
C PRO A 219 13.82 12.15 -14.10
N MET A 220 14.78 12.92 -14.66
CA MET A 220 16.15 12.47 -14.91
C MET A 220 17.15 12.83 -13.79
N SER A 221 16.74 13.58 -12.76
CA SER A 221 17.59 13.89 -11.61
C SER A 221 17.34 12.88 -10.47
N MET A 222 17.81 11.65 -10.65
CA MET A 222 18.05 10.72 -9.54
C MET A 222 19.51 10.25 -9.66
N PRO A 223 20.33 10.36 -8.60
CA PRO A 223 21.70 9.88 -8.60
C PRO A 223 21.80 8.35 -8.69
#